data_AF-A0A1I7FUP5-F1
#
_entry.id   AF-A0A1I7FUP5-F1
#
_cell.length_a   1.000
_cell.length_b   1.000
_cell.length_c   1.000
_cell.angle_alpha   90.00
_cell.angle_beta   90.00
_cell.angle_gamma   90.00
#
_symmetry.space_group_name_H-M   'P 1'
#
loop_
_entity.id
_entity.type
_entity.pdbx_description
1 polymer ?
#
loop_
_entity_poly.entity_id
_entity_poly.type
_entity_poly.pdbx_seq_one_letter_code
_entity_poly.pdbx_strand_id
1 'polypeptide(L)' 'MGRRKKKIVRWHLLWRMEEGQRVWVYEPLTFSDLNSRLRDGWHVIGLDRD' A
#
# COMPACT_ATOMS: atom_id res chain seq x y z
N MET A 1 -23.32 -15.14 14.74
CA MET A 1 -21.98 -15.29 14.11
C MET A 1 -21.82 -14.21 13.04
N GLY A 2 -21.09 -13.13 13.32
CA GLY A 2 -20.89 -12.05 12.37
C GLY A 2 -20.15 -12.53 11.13
N ARG A 3 -20.68 -12.27 9.93
CA ARG A 3 -20.02 -12.58 8.66
C ARG A 3 -18.67 -11.85 8.62
N ARG A 4 -17.56 -12.58 8.82
CA ARG A 4 -16.21 -12.07 8.53
C ARG A 4 -16.20 -11.66 7.06
N LYS A 5 -16.26 -10.36 6.78
CA LYS A 5 -16.09 -9.83 5.42
C LYS A 5 -14.73 -10.32 4.93
N LYS A 6 -14.70 -11.05 3.81
CA LYS A 6 -13.45 -11.46 3.17
C LYS A 6 -12.65 -10.18 2.89
N LYS A 7 -11.43 -10.09 3.41
CA LYS A 7 -10.56 -8.93 3.19
C LYS A 7 -10.24 -8.86 1.71
N ILE A 8 -10.61 -7.76 1.07
CA ILE A 8 -10.25 -7.51 -0.33
C ILE A 8 -8.78 -7.10 -0.34
N VAL A 9 -7.99 -7.84 -1.10
CA VAL A 9 -6.56 -7.58 -1.33
C VAL A 9 -6.42 -6.99 -2.73
N ARG A 10 -5.64 -5.92 -2.86
CA ARG A 10 -5.34 -5.27 -4.15
C ARG A 10 -3.84 -5.13 -4.30
N TRP A 11 -3.37 -5.27 -5.53
CA TRP A 11 -1.96 -5.05 -5.85
C TRP A 11 -1.67 -3.55 -5.94
N HIS A 12 -0.61 -3.12 -5.28
CA HIS A 12 -0.18 -1.72 -5.26
C HIS A 12 1.31 -1.62 -5.60
N LEU A 13 1.64 -0.63 -6.43
CA LEU A 13 3.02 -0.22 -6.64
C LEU A 13 3.35 0.90 -5.65
N LEU A 14 4.28 0.61 -4.76
CA LEU A 14 4.77 1.51 -3.73
C LEU A 14 6.19 1.97 -4.04
N TRP A 15 6.54 3.17 -3.59
CA TRP A 15 7.91 3.63 -3.54
C TRP A 15 8.19 4.40 -2.25
N ARG A 16 9.45 4.40 -1.81
CA ARG A 16 9.95 5.30 -0.76
C ARG A 16 11.40 5.70 -1.02
N MET A 17 11.86 6.73 -0.33
CA MET A 17 13.27 7.12 -0.36
C MET A 17 14.03 6.38 0.75
N GLU A 18 15.06 5.64 0.38
CA GLU A 18 16.01 5.01 1.31
C GLU A 18 17.43 5.45 0.91
N GLU A 19 18.18 6.02 1.84
CA GLU A 19 19.59 6.43 1.62
C GLU A 19 19.80 7.31 0.37
N GLY A 20 18.80 8.13 0.03
CA GLY A 20 18.82 9.01 -1.15
C GLY A 20 18.44 8.33 -2.46
N GLN A 21 18.13 7.03 -2.45
CA GLN A 21 17.64 6.29 -3.61
C GLN A 21 16.15 5.99 -3.49
N ARG A 22 15.45 6.02 -4.63
CA ARG A 22 14.05 5.59 -4.69
C ARG A 22 13.97 4.06 -4.81
N VAL A 23 13.43 3.42 -3.77
CA VAL A 23 13.15 1.98 -3.73
C VAL A 23 11.68 1.75 -4.09
N TRP A 24 11.42 0.72 -4.88
CA TRP A 24 10.10 0.38 -5.39
C TRP A 24 9.71 -1.03 -4.98
N VAL A 25 8.43 -1.22 -4.63
CA VAL A 25 7.88 -2.51 -4.24
C VAL A 25 6.50 -2.69 -4.86
N TYR A 26 6.25 -3.86 -5.47
CA TYR A 26 4.93 -4.23 -5.97
C TYR A 26 4.40 -5.38 -5.14
N GLU A 27 3.39 -5.12 -4.31
CA GLU A 27 2.89 -6.11 -3.35
C GLU A 27 1.35 -6.06 -3.19
N PRO A 28 0.72 -7.18 -2.81
CA PRO A 28 -0.71 -7.24 -2.58
C PRO A 28 -1.04 -6.80 -1.14
N LEU A 29 -1.80 -5.72 -0.98
CA LEU A 29 -2.13 -5.14 0.32
C LEU A 29 -3.65 -5.11 0.54
N THR A 30 -4.05 -5.28 1.80
CA THR A 30 -5.38 -4.85 2.23
C THR A 30 -5.40 -3.34 2.51
N PHE A 31 -6.58 -2.76 2.69
CA PHE A 31 -6.69 -1.34 3.08
C PHE A 31 -5.93 -1.02 4.39
N SER A 32 -5.92 -1.97 5.35
CA SER A 32 -5.18 -1.81 6.60
C SER A 32 -3.66 -1.83 6.36
N ASP A 33 -3.17 -2.77 5.56
CA ASP A 33 -1.74 -2.89 5.28
C ASP A 33 -1.25 -1.69 4.46
N LEU A 34 -2.06 -1.23 3.50
CA LEU A 34 -1.77 -0.05 2.73
C LEU A 34 -1.65 1.19 3.62
N ASN A 35 -2.59 1.40 4.55
CA ASN A 35 -2.49 2.50 5.50
C ASN A 35 -1.24 2.40 6.40
N SER A 36 -0.84 1.20 6.80
CA SER A 36 0.42 1.00 7.53
C SER A 36 1.62 1.41 6.67
N ARG A 37 1.68 0.98 5.40
CA ARG A 37 2.74 1.38 4.46
C ARG A 37 2.82 2.90 4.29
N LEU A 38 1.68 3.57 4.12
CA LEU A 38 1.62 5.03 4.01
C LEU A 38 2.15 5.73 5.28
N ARG A 39 1.86 5.20 6.47
CA ARG A 39 2.42 5.71 7.75
C ARG A 39 3.91 5.47 7.87
N ASP A 40 4.41 4.38 7.30
CA ASP A 40 5.84 4.05 7.24
C ASP A 40 6.61 4.82 6.16
N GLY A 41 5.97 5.83 5.53
CA GLY A 41 6.59 6.70 4.55
C GLY A 41 6.62 6.15 3.12
N TRP A 42 5.84 5.11 2.82
CA TRP A 42 5.65 4.66 1.45
C TRP A 42 4.63 5.53 0.71
N HIS A 43 4.82 5.65 -0.60
CA HIS A 43 3.94 6.36 -1.52
C HIS A 43 3.40 5.39 -2.56
N VAL A 44 2.09 5.42 -2.83
CA VAL A 44 1.45 4.63 -3.89
C VAL A 44 1.51 5.37 -5.22
N ILE A 45 1.77 4.63 -6.30
CA ILE A 45 1.57 5.13 -7.67
C ILE A 45 0.16 4.75 -8.14
N GLY A 46 -0.59 5.74 -8.64
CA GLY A 46 -1.96 5.54 -9.15
C GLY A 46 -3.09 5.74 -8.14
N LEU A 47 -2.81 6.36 -6.98
CA LEU A 47 -3.82 6.90 -6.06
C LEU A 47 -4.05 8.41 -6.28
N ASP A 48 -3.60 8.95 -7.42
CA ASP A 48 -4.05 10.25 -7.90
C ASP A 48 -5.54 10.12 -8.24
N ARG A 49 -6.37 10.63 -7.33
CA ARG A 49 -7.76 10.92 -7.61
C ARG A 49 -7.78 12.05 -8.65
N ASP A 50 -8.31 11.74 -9.82
CA ASP A 50 -9.03 12.72 -10.64
C ASP A 50 -10.22 13.29 -9.82
#